data_AF-A0AAE2V440-F1
#
_entry.id   AF-A0AAE2V440-F1
#
_cell.length_a   1.000
_cell.length_b   1.000
_cell.length_c   1.000
_cell.angle_alpha   90.00
_cell.angle_beta   90.00
_cell.angle_gamma   90.00
#
_symmetry.space_group_name_H-M   'P 1'
#
loop_
_entity.id
_entity.type
_entity.pdbx_description
1 polymer ?
#
loop_
_entity_poly.entity_id
_entity_poly.type
_entity_poly.pdbx_seq_one_letter_code
_entity_poly.pdbx_strand_id
1 'polypeptide(L)'
;MIYSVYIVIDMFLNILELAIFIECIVSWIPQIQGNKFIDLLHSFVSPVLEPIRKLQYRLSPGLPLDFSPIFALIIINFLQRIIP
;
A
#
# COMPACT_ATOMS: atom_id res chain seq x y z
N MET A 1 -16.02 23.80 -1.98
CA MET A 1 -16.51 22.41 -1.87
C MET A 1 -15.62 21.43 -2.63
N ILE A 2 -15.38 21.61 -3.93
CA ILE A 2 -14.48 20.75 -4.73
C ILE A 2 -13.06 20.69 -4.14
N TYR A 3 -12.48 21.82 -3.73
CA TYR A 3 -11.15 21.86 -3.10
C TYR A 3 -11.06 21.01 -1.82
N SER A 4 -12.10 21.04 -0.99
CA SER A 4 -12.16 20.22 0.24
C SER A 4 -12.16 18.72 -0.08
N VAL A 5 -12.77 18.31 -1.20
CA VAL A 5 -12.76 16.92 -1.66
C VAL A 5 -11.33 16.50 -2.05
N TYR A 6 -10.60 17.36 -2.77
CA TYR A 6 -9.20 17.06 -3.14
C TYR A 6 -8.30 16.91 -1.91
N ILE A 7 -8.43 17.78 -0.91
CA ILE A 7 -7.68 17.66 0.35
C ILE A 7 -7.96 16.32 1.04
N VAL A 8 -9.23 15.90 1.11
CA VAL A 8 -9.59 14.65 1.78
C VAL A 8 -9.03 13.44 1.02
N ILE A 9 -9.06 13.47 -0.31
CA ILE A 9 -8.46 12.41 -1.13
C ILE A 9 -6.94 12.37 -0.94
N ASP A 10 -6.26 13.52 -1.02
CA ASP A 10 -4.82 13.60 -0.83
C ASP A 10 -4.40 13.13 0.57
N MET A 11 -5.12 13.54 1.61
CA MET A 11 -4.91 13.08 2.98
C MET A 11 -5.08 11.57 3.10
N PHE A 12 -6.12 11.00 2.47
CA PHE A 12 -6.32 9.56 2.45
C PHE A 12 -5.18 8.83 1.75
N LEU A 13 -4.71 9.33 0.61
CA LEU A 13 -3.57 8.77 -0.13
C LEU A 13 -2.28 8.82 0.70
N ASN A 14 -2.02 9.92 1.41
CA ASN A 14 -0.88 10.04 2.32
C ASN A 14 -0.94 9.01 3.48
N ILE A 15 -2.13 8.80 4.06
CA ILE A 15 -2.33 7.78 5.11
C ILE A 15 -2.09 6.38 4.53
N LEU A 16 -2.58 6.10 3.33
CA LEU A 16 -2.40 4.82 2.67
C LEU A 16 -0.93 4.57 2.32
N GLU A 17 -0.21 5.58 1.82
CA GLU A 17 1.22 5.53 1.54
C GLU A 17 2.02 5.17 2.80
N LEU A 18 1.75 5.86 3.91
CA LEU A 18 2.37 5.58 5.20
C LEU A 18 2.04 4.16 5.69
N ALA A 19 0.78 3.73 5.57
CA ALA A 19 0.37 2.39 5.97
C ALA A 19 1.09 1.30 5.17
N ILE A 20 1.22 1.46 3.85
CA ILE A 20 1.96 0.53 2.98
C ILE A 20 3.45 0.52 3.35
N PHE A 21 4.03 1.69 3.63
CA PHE A 21 5.42 1.78 4.05
C PHE A 21 5.68 1.05 5.38
N ILE A 22 4.80 1.25 6.38
CA ILE A 22 4.87 0.52 7.65
C ILE A 22 4.69 -0.98 7.42
N GLU A 23 3.73 -1.39 6.60
CA GLU A 23 3.49 -2.80 6.29
C GLU A 23 4.72 -3.46 5.66
N CYS A 24 5.37 -2.77 4.73
CA CYS A 24 6.61 -3.22 4.12
C CYS A 24 7.70 -3.43 5.18
N ILE A 25 7.90 -2.50 6.12
CA ILE A 25 8.89 -2.64 7.19
C ILE A 25 8.53 -3.79 8.14
N VAL A 26 7.27 -3.84 8.58
CA VAL A 26 6.77 -4.86 9.52
C VAL A 26 6.87 -6.26 8.92
N SER A 27 6.67 -6.41 7.62
CA SER A 27 6.78 -7.71 6.95
C SER A 27 8.17 -8.34 7.07
N TRP A 28 9.21 -7.53 7.36
CA TRP A 28 10.60 -7.98 7.58
C TRP A 28 10.89 -8.32 9.05
N ILE A 29 9.92 -8.15 9.96
CA ILE A 29 10.06 -8.40 11.39
C ILE A 29 9.11 -9.55 11.80
N PRO A 30 9.52 -10.82 11.70
CA PRO A 30 8.67 -11.97 11.99
C PRO A 30 8.12 -11.99 13.42
N GLN A 31 8.85 -11.42 14.39
CA GLN A 31 8.51 -11.50 15.81
C GLN A 31 7.24 -10.74 16.20
N ILE A 32 6.83 -9.75 15.40
CA ILE A 32 5.64 -8.92 15.67
C ILE A 32 4.43 -9.34 14.83
N GLN A 33 4.60 -10.32 13.94
CA GLN A 33 3.50 -10.87 13.15
C GLN A 33 2.48 -11.58 14.06
N GLY A 34 1.20 -11.53 13.70
CA GLY A 34 0.09 -12.09 14.49
C GLY A 34 -0.41 -11.20 15.63
N ASN A 35 0.11 -9.97 15.76
CA ASN A 35 -0.51 -8.95 16.59
C ASN A 35 -1.75 -8.38 15.87
N LYS A 36 -2.87 -8.23 16.58
CA LYS A 36 -4.12 -7.63 16.08
C LYS A 36 -3.92 -6.31 15.35
N PHE A 37 -2.99 -5.46 15.80
CA PHE A 37 -2.68 -4.19 15.14
C PHE A 37 -2.04 -4.40 13.77
N ILE A 38 -1.15 -5.38 13.65
CA ILE A 38 -0.48 -5.74 12.40
C ILE A 38 -1.47 -6.41 11.45
N ASP A 39 -2.35 -7.28 11.94
CA ASP A 39 -3.40 -7.91 11.13
C ASP A 39 -4.38 -6.85 10.58
N LEU A 40 -4.71 -5.84 11.38
CA LEU A 40 -5.53 -4.70 10.94
C LEU A 40 -4.81 -3.87 9.89
N LEU A 41 -3.52 -3.60 10.07
CA LEU A 41 -2.70 -2.90 9.09
C LEU A 41 -2.68 -3.66 7.75
N HIS A 42 -2.35 -4.95 7.77
CA HIS A 42 -2.36 -5.81 6.58
C HIS A 42 -3.73 -5.82 5.90
N SER A 43 -4.82 -5.94 6.67
CA SER A 43 -6.19 -5.91 6.15
C SER A 43 -6.56 -4.57 5.52
N PHE A 44 -6.05 -3.46 6.07
CA PHE A 44 -6.29 -2.11 5.57
C PHE A 44 -5.58 -1.85 4.23
N VAL A 45 -4.34 -2.32 4.07
CA VAL A 45 -3.58 -2.13 2.82
C VAL A 45 -3.85 -3.21 1.77
N SER A 46 -4.37 -4.37 2.18
CA SER A 46 -4.65 -5.53 1.31
C SER A 46 -5.43 -5.19 0.04
N PRO A 47 -6.51 -4.37 0.07
CA PRO A 47 -7.29 -4.06 -1.12
C PRO A 47 -6.48 -3.39 -2.24
N VAL A 48 -5.38 -2.73 -1.88
CA VAL A 48 -4.47 -2.05 -2.81
C VAL A 48 -3.33 -2.96 -3.21
N LEU A 49 -2.73 -3.68 -2.25
CA LEU A 49 -1.57 -4.55 -2.49
C LEU A 49 -1.94 -5.85 -3.21
N GLU A 50 -3.06 -6.51 -2.87
CA GLU A 50 -3.43 -7.81 -3.44
C GLU A 50 -3.60 -7.81 -4.97
N PRO A 51 -4.28 -6.82 -5.59
CA PRO A 51 -4.36 -6.74 -7.05
C PRO A 51 -2.98 -6.61 -7.70
N ILE A 52 -2.10 -5.78 -7.13
CA ILE A 52 -0.75 -5.53 -7.63
C ILE A 52 0.09 -6.79 -7.47
N ARG A 53 0.00 -7.45 -6.31
CA ARG A 53 0.68 -8.71 -5.99
C ARG A 53 0.25 -9.83 -6.93
N LYS A 54 -1.05 -9.98 -7.19
CA LYS A 54 -1.59 -10.94 -8.18
C LYS A 54 -1.07 -10.66 -9.58
N LEU A 55 -1.00 -9.39 -9.97
CA LEU A 55 -0.44 -9.01 -11.27
C LEU A 55 1.05 -9.35 -11.33
N GLN A 56 1.83 -9.03 -10.29
CA GLN A 56 3.25 -9.38 -10.19
C GLN A 56 3.46 -10.89 -10.33
N TYR A 57 2.71 -11.72 -9.60
CA TYR A 57 2.84 -13.17 -9.68
C TYR A 57 2.53 -13.74 -11.07
N ARG A 58 1.59 -13.11 -11.79
CA ARG A 58 1.28 -13.51 -13.18
C ARG A 58 2.37 -13.12 -14.17
N LEU A 59 2.98 -11.95 -13.98
CA LEU A 59 4.03 -11.42 -14.87
C LEU A 59 5.40 -12.06 -14.57
N SER A 60 5.69 -12.32 -13.30
CA SER A 60 6.97 -12.82 -12.80
C SER A 60 6.75 -14.00 -11.85
N PRO A 61 6.27 -15.15 -12.37
CA PRO A 61 6.04 -16.32 -11.55
C PRO A 61 7.36 -16.82 -10.93
N GLY A 62 7.32 -17.15 -9.64
CA GLY A 62 8.48 -17.66 -8.90
C GLY A 62 9.38 -16.59 -8.27
N LEU A 63 9.05 -15.31 -8.39
CA LEU A 63 9.76 -14.25 -7.67
C LEU A 63 9.46 -14.35 -6.16
N PRO A 64 10.48 -14.60 -5.32
CA PRO A 64 10.27 -14.79 -3.87
C PRO A 64 10.01 -13.47 -3.14
N LEU A 65 10.38 -12.33 -3.73
CA LEU A 65 10.24 -11.01 -3.14
C LEU A 65 8.95 -10.34 -3.61
N ASP A 66 8.23 -9.76 -2.65
CA ASP A 66 7.03 -8.97 -2.93
C ASP A 66 7.42 -7.51 -3.20
N PHE A 67 7.39 -7.11 -4.48
CA PHE A 67 7.60 -5.72 -4.89
C PHE A 67 6.27 -4.95 -4.98
N SER A 68 5.14 -5.57 -4.65
CA SER A 68 3.84 -4.90 -4.67
C SER A 68 3.78 -3.63 -3.82
N PRO A 69 4.44 -3.52 -2.64
CA PRO A 69 4.47 -2.26 -1.89
C PRO A 69 5.13 -1.13 -2.69
N ILE A 70 6.25 -1.40 -3.34
CA ILE A 70 6.97 -0.40 -4.15
C ILE A 70 6.10 0.09 -5.31
N PHE A 71 5.48 -0.84 -6.05
CA PHE A 71 4.57 -0.46 -7.13
C PHE A 71 3.37 0.34 -6.62
N ALA A 72 2.82 -0.02 -5.47
CA ALA A 72 1.71 0.71 -4.86
C ALA A 72 2.11 2.14 -4.49
N LEU A 73 3.27 2.34 -3.85
CA LEU A 73 3.80 3.65 -3.51
C LEU A 73 3.99 4.53 -4.75
N ILE A 74 4.55 3.97 -5.84
CA ILE A 74 4.72 4.68 -7.12
C ILE A 74 3.36 5.09 -7.70
N ILE A 75 2.37 4.19 -7.71
CA ILE A 75 1.02 4.48 -8.20
C ILE A 75 0.36 5.59 -7.38
N ILE A 76 0.46 5.53 -6.05
CA ILE A 76 -0.11 6.54 -5.15
C ILE A 76 0.52 7.91 -5.40
N ASN A 77 1.86 7.99 -5.46
CA ASN A 77 2.58 9.23 -5.76
C ASN A 77 2.17 9.81 -7.12
N PHE A 78 1.97 8.95 -8.13
CA PHE A 78 1.48 9.38 -9.44
C PHE A 78 0.05 9.94 -9.37
N LEU A 79 -0.85 9.28 -8.62
CA LEU A 79 -2.22 9.75 -8.42
C LEU A 79 -2.26 11.11 -7.73
N GLN A 80 -1.46 11.32 -6.68
CA GLN A 80 -1.36 12.60 -5.98
C GLN A 80 -0.91 13.73 -6.91
N ARG A 81 0.01 13.46 -7.83
CA ARG A 81 0.48 14.46 -8.80
C ARG A 81 -0.57 14.86 -9.84
N ILE A 82 -1.57 14.01 -10.08
CA ILE A 82 -2.67 14.30 -11.01
C ILE A 82 -3.78 15.10 -10.30
N ILE A 83 -3.91 14.94 -8.98
CA ILE A 83 -4.88 15.71 -8.20
C ILE A 83 -4.47 17.19 -8.22
N PRO A 84 -5.38 18.10 -8.61
CA PRO A 84 -5.10 19.53 -8.73
C PRO A 84 -5.07 20.28 -7.40
#